data_AF-A0A958KG38-F1
#
_entry.id   AF-A0A958KG38-F1
#
_cell.length_a   1.000
_cell.length_b   1.000
_cell.length_c   1.000
_cell.angle_alpha   90.00
_cell.angle_beta   90.00
_cell.angle_gamma   90.00
#
_symmetry.space_group_name_H-M   'P 1'
#
loop_
_entity.id
_entity.type
_entity.pdbx_description
1 polymer ?
#
loop_
_entity_poly.entity_id
_entity_poly.type
_entity_poly.pdbx_seq_one_letter_code
_entity_poly.pdbx_strand_id
1 'polypeptide(L)'
;MSKLEQAAKGYYQQKQFTGYLKSLNLLLRMYAEMENHEAIDDTKERLQDLVLKEKVKLNAKSFYTLGLCASYKQQYKTALEYLEKSLAQALADDNKEDICYAINGLALVYTLLGRYDDALKEIYNLQVFFQVLPVPDLELSSQMLNGHILRKMGKYDQALEVFWRCYDQLKSQKNLYMYILLLDAMGTTFHEMGDNDMARMYMNLARRTADPENLRYFTRNLEAKIEKLGGVHDESKYDLVFHASTNSVVEKKRGRIDFKNQFILMDMLRLFLQHPGSVYSKESLVKQVWRQEYDPQVHDNKIYVTIKRLRKMIEPDFDKPKYIFRAKNGYYLSKDTRVLID
;
A
#
# COMPACT_ATOMS: atom_id res chain seq x y z
N MET A 1 -5.26 3.54 -24.30
CA MET A 1 -4.94 4.94 -24.65
C MET A 1 -5.00 5.22 -26.15
N SER A 2 -4.22 4.54 -27.00
CA SER A 2 -4.23 4.74 -28.47
C SER A 2 -5.64 4.70 -29.11
N LYS A 3 -6.47 3.72 -28.75
CA LYS A 3 -7.88 3.64 -29.20
C LYS A 3 -8.74 4.83 -28.76
N LEU A 4 -8.47 5.39 -27.58
CA LEU A 4 -9.22 6.53 -27.04
C LEU A 4 -8.83 7.83 -27.75
N GLU A 5 -7.55 8.01 -28.07
CA GLU A 5 -7.09 9.13 -28.92
C GLU A 5 -7.65 9.03 -30.34
N GLN A 6 -7.69 7.83 -30.92
CA GLN A 6 -8.34 7.60 -32.22
C GLN A 6 -9.84 7.92 -32.17
N ALA A 7 -10.54 7.48 -31.12
CA ALA A 7 -11.95 7.81 -30.91
C ALA A 7 -12.16 9.32 -30.76
N ALA A 8 -11.33 10.01 -29.98
CA ALA A 8 -11.39 11.46 -29.83
C ALA A 8 -11.23 12.17 -31.17
N LYS A 9 -10.24 11.78 -31.99
CA LYS A 9 -10.06 12.33 -33.34
C LYS A 9 -11.27 12.08 -34.24
N GLY A 10 -11.83 10.87 -34.21
CA GLY A 10 -13.04 10.52 -34.97
C GLY A 10 -14.26 11.35 -34.55
N TYR A 11 -14.51 11.49 -33.24
CA TYR A 11 -15.60 12.31 -32.72
C TYR A 11 -15.46 13.79 -33.13
N TYR A 12 -14.23 14.33 -33.09
CA TYR A 12 -13.98 15.70 -33.51
C TYR A 12 -14.25 15.91 -35.01
N GLN A 13 -13.76 15.01 -35.87
CA GLN A 13 -14.00 15.05 -37.32
C GLN A 13 -15.49 14.98 -37.68
N GLN A 14 -16.26 14.20 -36.91
CA GLN A 14 -17.71 14.06 -37.09
C GLN A 14 -18.51 15.15 -36.35
N LYS A 15 -17.86 16.14 -35.73
CA LYS A 15 -18.47 17.18 -34.88
C LYS A 15 -19.35 16.63 -33.75
N GLN A 16 -19.06 15.42 -33.27
CA GLN A 16 -19.73 14.78 -32.14
C GLN A 16 -19.08 15.21 -30.82
N PHE A 17 -19.30 16.48 -30.44
CA PHE A 17 -18.56 17.11 -29.34
C PHE A 17 -18.79 16.47 -27.96
N THR A 18 -19.96 15.86 -27.71
CA THR A 18 -20.22 15.14 -26.45
C THR A 18 -19.29 13.92 -26.29
N GLY A 19 -19.12 13.15 -27.36
CA GLY A 19 -18.20 12.00 -27.39
C GLY A 19 -16.74 12.43 -27.31
N TYR A 20 -16.41 13.54 -27.97
CA TYR A 20 -15.09 14.16 -27.89
C TYR A 20 -14.76 14.60 -26.45
N LEU A 21 -15.66 15.35 -25.81
CA LEU A 21 -15.50 15.82 -24.44
C LEU A 21 -15.31 14.67 -23.44
N LYS A 22 -16.13 13.62 -23.57
CA LYS A 22 -16.00 12.39 -22.78
C LYS A 22 -14.61 11.76 -22.95
N SER A 23 -14.11 11.73 -24.18
CA SER A 23 -12.78 11.17 -24.48
C SER A 23 -11.66 12.01 -23.87
N LEU A 24 -11.73 13.35 -23.97
CA LEU A 24 -10.76 14.26 -23.35
C LEU A 24 -10.74 14.13 -21.82
N ASN A 25 -11.91 14.02 -21.18
CA ASN A 25 -12.00 13.83 -19.72
C ASN A 25 -11.33 12.52 -19.27
N LEU A 26 -11.48 11.44 -20.04
CA LEU A 26 -10.82 10.17 -19.74
C LEU A 26 -9.32 10.25 -19.99
N LEU A 27 -8.89 10.87 -21.09
CA LEU A 27 -7.48 11.08 -21.41
C LEU A 27 -6.78 11.88 -20.31
N LEU A 28 -7.36 12.99 -19.85
CA LEU A 28 -6.82 13.78 -18.74
C LEU A 28 -6.58 12.93 -17.48
N ARG A 29 -7.55 12.09 -17.11
CA ARG A 29 -7.43 11.25 -15.93
C ARG A 29 -6.32 10.20 -16.10
N MET A 30 -6.21 9.59 -17.27
CA MET A 30 -5.15 8.61 -17.55
C MET A 30 -3.76 9.27 -17.58
N TYR A 31 -3.63 10.43 -18.23
CA TYR A 31 -2.36 11.16 -18.28
C TYR A 31 -1.92 11.67 -16.91
N ALA A 32 -2.86 12.01 -16.02
CA ALA A 32 -2.57 12.33 -14.62
C ALA A 32 -1.93 11.14 -13.88
N GLU A 33 -2.47 9.93 -14.03
CA GLU A 33 -1.91 8.70 -13.41
C GLU A 33 -0.53 8.31 -13.97
N MET A 34 -0.28 8.60 -15.24
CA MET A 34 1.01 8.35 -15.90
C MET A 34 2.04 9.46 -15.66
N GLU A 35 1.66 10.55 -14.99
CA GLU A 35 2.47 11.77 -14.83
C GLU A 35 2.95 12.37 -16.16
N ASN A 36 2.14 12.24 -17.22
CA ASN A 36 2.47 12.82 -18.52
C ASN A 36 2.01 14.29 -18.56
N HIS A 37 2.86 15.19 -18.07
CA HIS A 37 2.54 16.62 -17.96
C HIS A 37 2.26 17.29 -19.30
N GLU A 38 3.05 16.96 -20.33
CA GLU A 38 2.86 17.48 -21.70
C GLU A 38 1.47 17.11 -22.23
N ALA A 39 1.11 15.81 -22.16
CA ALA A 39 -0.20 15.37 -22.64
C ALA A 39 -1.37 15.93 -21.83
N ILE A 40 -1.19 16.23 -20.54
CA ILE A 40 -2.20 16.92 -19.72
C ILE A 40 -2.42 18.33 -20.25
N ASP A 41 -1.34 19.08 -20.49
CA ASP A 41 -1.42 20.47 -20.91
C ASP A 41 -2.00 20.54 -22.35
N ASP A 42 -1.57 19.67 -23.26
CA ASP A 42 -2.17 19.50 -24.59
C ASP A 42 -3.68 19.19 -24.53
N THR A 43 -4.09 18.29 -23.62
CA THR A 43 -5.51 17.92 -23.48
C THR A 43 -6.33 19.07 -22.89
N LYS A 44 -5.74 19.91 -22.03
CA LYS A 44 -6.38 21.14 -21.54
C LYS A 44 -6.52 22.19 -22.63
N GLU A 45 -5.51 22.37 -23.48
CA GLU A 45 -5.62 23.25 -24.65
C GLU A 45 -6.73 22.79 -25.59
N ARG A 46 -6.84 21.47 -25.85
CA ARG A 46 -7.94 20.89 -26.64
C ARG A 46 -9.32 21.15 -26.03
N LEU A 47 -9.43 21.14 -24.69
CA LEU A 47 -10.67 21.52 -24.00
C LEU A 47 -10.96 23.01 -24.14
N GLN A 48 -9.94 23.86 -24.01
CA GLN A 48 -10.09 25.31 -24.17
C GLN A 48 -10.50 25.68 -25.59
N ASP A 49 -9.89 25.06 -26.59
CA ASP A 49 -10.25 25.20 -28.00
C ASP A 49 -11.71 24.80 -28.27
N LEU A 50 -12.16 23.71 -27.66
CA LEU A 50 -13.55 23.26 -27.77
C LEU A 50 -14.54 24.31 -27.22
N VAL A 51 -14.17 25.00 -26.15
CA VAL A 51 -14.98 26.08 -25.56
C VAL A 51 -14.93 27.37 -26.42
N LEU A 52 -13.75 27.76 -26.89
CA LEU A 52 -13.57 29.03 -27.61
C LEU A 52 -14.01 28.98 -29.07
N LYS A 53 -13.61 27.92 -29.80
CA LYS A 53 -13.84 27.80 -31.25
C LYS A 53 -15.22 27.21 -31.55
N GLU A 54 -15.56 26.13 -30.86
CA GLU A 54 -16.81 25.38 -31.11
C GLU A 54 -17.96 25.79 -30.17
N LYS A 55 -17.71 26.72 -29.23
CA LYS A 55 -18.69 27.26 -28.26
C LYS A 55 -19.40 26.18 -27.43
N VAL A 56 -18.73 25.04 -27.21
CA VAL A 56 -19.28 23.94 -26.41
C VAL A 56 -19.14 24.28 -24.93
N LYS A 57 -20.24 24.11 -24.18
CA LYS A 57 -20.20 24.26 -22.71
C LYS A 57 -19.63 23.00 -22.07
N LEU A 58 -18.74 23.18 -21.10
CA LEU A 58 -18.25 22.09 -20.27
C LEU A 58 -19.38 21.58 -19.36
N ASN A 59 -19.43 20.27 -19.14
CA ASN A 59 -20.41 19.64 -18.25
C ASN A 59 -19.81 19.39 -16.86
N ALA A 60 -20.66 18.92 -15.94
CA ALA A 60 -20.25 18.60 -14.57
C ALA A 60 -19.04 17.64 -14.53
N LYS A 61 -19.03 16.59 -15.37
CA LYS A 61 -17.91 15.63 -15.47
C LYS A 61 -16.58 16.29 -15.87
N SER A 62 -16.61 17.27 -16.77
CA SER A 62 -15.39 17.99 -17.15
C SER A 62 -14.83 18.81 -16.00
N PHE A 63 -15.67 19.55 -15.28
CA PHE A 63 -15.24 20.29 -14.10
C PHE A 63 -14.73 19.35 -13.00
N TYR A 64 -15.39 18.21 -12.78
CA TYR A 64 -14.94 17.18 -11.86
C TYR A 64 -13.53 16.66 -12.21
N THR A 65 -13.29 16.29 -13.47
CA THR A 65 -11.97 15.84 -13.93
C THR A 65 -10.90 16.92 -13.73
N LEU A 66 -11.21 18.17 -14.07
CA LEU A 66 -10.27 19.30 -13.84
C LEU A 66 -9.96 19.49 -12.36
N GLY A 67 -10.96 19.33 -11.48
CA GLY A 67 -10.79 19.36 -10.03
C GLY A 67 -9.88 18.26 -9.50
N LEU A 68 -10.03 17.02 -9.99
CA LEU A 68 -9.12 15.93 -9.67
C LEU A 68 -7.69 16.21 -10.15
N CYS A 69 -7.51 16.65 -11.40
CA CYS A 69 -6.19 17.02 -11.93
C CYS A 69 -5.52 18.14 -11.11
N ALA A 70 -6.28 19.14 -10.68
CA ALA A 70 -5.78 20.19 -9.80
C ALA A 70 -5.36 19.64 -8.43
N SER A 71 -6.10 18.65 -7.90
CA SER A 71 -5.76 17.96 -6.65
C SER A 71 -4.44 17.19 -6.73
N TYR A 72 -4.17 16.50 -7.85
CA TYR A 72 -2.86 15.85 -8.08
C TYR A 72 -1.71 16.86 -8.13
N LYS A 73 -1.94 18.06 -8.69
CA LYS A 73 -0.97 19.17 -8.67
C LYS A 73 -0.92 19.92 -7.32
N GLN A 74 -1.61 19.43 -6.28
CA GLN A 74 -1.72 20.06 -4.95
C GLN A 74 -2.32 21.48 -4.96
N GLN A 75 -3.07 21.82 -6.02
CA GLN A 75 -3.76 23.11 -6.17
C GLN A 75 -5.15 23.03 -5.55
N TYR A 76 -5.22 22.82 -4.23
CA TYR A 76 -6.47 22.48 -3.55
C TYR A 76 -7.56 23.56 -3.63
N LYS A 77 -7.19 24.85 -3.62
CA LYS A 77 -8.16 25.95 -3.80
C LYS A 77 -8.83 25.89 -5.16
N THR A 78 -8.03 25.76 -6.22
CA THR A 78 -8.53 25.63 -7.60
C THR A 78 -9.31 24.33 -7.79
N ALA A 79 -8.92 23.25 -7.11
CA ALA A 79 -9.67 22.00 -7.12
C ALA A 79 -11.09 22.18 -6.53
N LEU A 80 -11.21 22.87 -5.39
CA LEU A 80 -12.51 23.21 -4.79
C LEU A 80 -13.36 24.04 -5.75
N GLU A 81 -12.82 25.10 -6.34
CA GLU A 81 -13.56 25.94 -7.30
C GLU A 81 -14.11 25.13 -8.49
N TYR A 82 -13.31 24.19 -9.03
CA TYR A 82 -13.78 23.32 -10.10
C TYR A 82 -14.83 22.32 -9.62
N LEU A 83 -14.68 21.73 -8.44
CA LEU A 83 -15.65 20.78 -7.89
C LEU A 83 -16.97 21.46 -7.49
N GLU A 84 -16.93 22.69 -6.99
CA GLU A 84 -18.12 23.51 -6.73
C GLU A 84 -18.86 23.86 -8.03
N LYS A 85 -18.12 24.21 -9.10
CA LYS A 85 -18.70 24.38 -10.45
C LYS A 85 -19.31 23.09 -10.98
N SER A 86 -18.64 21.95 -10.75
CA SER A 86 -19.16 20.63 -11.10
C SER A 86 -20.49 20.33 -10.40
N LEU A 87 -20.55 20.57 -9.09
CA LEU A 87 -21.75 20.38 -8.29
C LEU A 87 -22.89 21.31 -8.72
N ALA A 88 -22.61 22.59 -8.90
CA ALA A 88 -23.61 23.57 -9.35
C ALA A 88 -24.19 23.21 -10.72
N GLN A 89 -23.35 22.77 -11.66
CA GLN A 89 -23.80 22.31 -12.97
C GLN A 89 -24.62 21.02 -12.86
N ALA A 90 -24.19 20.05 -12.06
CA ALA A 90 -24.91 18.79 -11.86
C ALA A 90 -26.28 18.99 -11.22
N LEU A 91 -26.40 19.94 -10.29
CA LEU A 91 -27.68 20.36 -9.69
C LEU A 91 -28.58 21.04 -10.71
N ALA A 92 -28.04 21.93 -11.54
CA ALA A 92 -28.81 22.59 -12.61
C ALA A 92 -29.33 21.60 -13.66
N ASP A 93 -28.56 20.55 -13.94
CA ASP A 93 -28.90 19.49 -14.89
C ASP A 93 -29.75 18.36 -14.26
N ASP A 94 -30.06 18.43 -12.96
CA ASP A 94 -30.72 17.37 -12.16
C ASP A 94 -30.06 15.98 -12.32
N ASN A 95 -28.75 15.95 -12.53
CA ASN A 95 -28.00 14.71 -12.71
C ASN A 95 -27.47 14.19 -11.37
N LYS A 96 -28.26 13.30 -10.75
CA LYS A 96 -27.96 12.70 -9.44
C LYS A 96 -26.63 11.96 -9.38
N GLU A 97 -26.21 11.30 -10.47
CA GLU A 97 -24.93 10.60 -10.53
C GLU A 97 -23.77 11.60 -10.49
N ASP A 98 -23.85 12.68 -11.28
CA ASP A 98 -22.81 13.72 -11.33
C ASP A 98 -22.74 14.52 -10.02
N ILE A 99 -23.87 14.73 -9.34
CA ILE A 99 -23.91 15.30 -7.99
C ILE A 99 -23.07 14.43 -7.04
N CYS A 100 -23.26 13.11 -7.05
CA CYS A 100 -22.50 12.21 -6.19
C CYS A 100 -21.00 12.24 -6.50
N TYR A 101 -20.60 12.29 -7.78
CA TYR A 101 -19.18 12.43 -8.15
C TYR A 101 -18.58 13.74 -7.64
N ALA A 102 -19.31 14.86 -7.81
CA ALA A 102 -18.85 16.16 -7.34
C ALA A 102 -18.68 16.20 -5.80
N ILE A 103 -19.66 15.68 -5.06
CA ILE A 103 -19.60 15.57 -3.59
C ILE A 103 -18.42 14.70 -3.15
N ASN A 104 -18.21 13.54 -3.78
CA ASN A 104 -17.08 12.66 -3.45
C ASN A 104 -15.73 13.34 -3.75
N GLY A 105 -15.64 14.12 -4.83
CA GLY A 105 -14.47 14.93 -5.13
C GLY A 105 -14.23 16.02 -4.07
N LEU A 106 -15.28 16.70 -3.60
CA LEU A 106 -15.16 17.69 -2.51
C LEU A 106 -14.67 17.03 -1.21
N ALA A 107 -15.24 15.88 -0.85
CA ALA A 107 -14.81 15.10 0.30
C ALA A 107 -13.32 14.72 0.23
N LEU A 108 -12.85 14.33 -0.97
CA LEU A 108 -11.43 14.04 -1.20
C LEU A 108 -10.56 15.28 -0.93
N VAL A 109 -10.93 16.45 -1.47
CA VAL A 109 -10.14 17.67 -1.27
C VAL A 109 -10.19 18.17 0.17
N TYR A 110 -11.33 18.07 0.85
CA TYR A 110 -11.42 18.36 2.29
C TYR A 110 -10.52 17.44 3.11
N THR A 111 -10.44 16.15 2.77
CA THR A 111 -9.51 15.21 3.40
C THR A 111 -8.05 15.62 3.20
N LEU A 112 -7.68 16.04 1.99
CA LEU A 112 -6.32 16.50 1.67
C LEU A 112 -5.95 17.80 2.41
N LEU A 113 -6.94 18.66 2.69
CA LEU A 113 -6.79 19.88 3.49
C LEU A 113 -6.81 19.64 5.01
N GLY A 114 -7.01 18.40 5.46
CA GLY A 114 -7.15 18.07 6.89
C GLY A 114 -8.50 18.46 7.51
N ARG A 115 -9.47 18.87 6.71
CA ARG A 115 -10.84 19.23 7.13
C ARG A 115 -11.70 17.96 7.25
N TYR A 116 -11.35 17.09 8.19
CA TYR A 116 -11.96 15.76 8.29
C TYR A 116 -13.45 15.80 8.63
N ASP A 117 -13.90 16.74 9.47
CA ASP A 117 -15.33 16.86 9.81
C ASP A 117 -16.18 17.25 8.60
N ASP A 118 -15.68 18.14 7.74
CA ASP A 118 -16.37 18.53 6.52
C ASP A 118 -16.38 17.39 5.50
N ALA A 119 -15.25 16.67 5.37
CA ALA A 119 -15.20 15.48 4.53
C ALA A 119 -16.22 14.41 4.98
N LEU A 120 -16.33 14.15 6.28
CA LEU A 120 -17.27 13.18 6.83
C LEU A 120 -18.73 13.59 6.62
N LYS A 121 -19.06 14.89 6.68
CA LYS A 121 -20.40 15.38 6.32
C LYS A 121 -20.74 15.04 4.87
N GLU A 122 -19.80 15.27 3.95
CA GLU A 122 -20.02 14.94 2.54
C GLU A 122 -20.14 13.42 2.29
N ILE A 123 -19.37 12.59 3.01
CA ILE A 123 -19.53 11.14 2.97
C ILE A 123 -20.92 10.72 3.48
N TYR A 124 -21.42 11.33 4.55
CA TYR A 124 -22.77 11.06 5.05
C TYR A 124 -23.85 11.45 4.04
N ASN A 125 -23.69 12.61 3.38
CA ASN A 125 -24.58 13.04 2.30
C ASN A 125 -24.64 11.98 1.19
N LEU A 126 -23.48 11.46 0.76
CA LEU A 126 -23.40 10.40 -0.24
C LEU A 126 -24.11 9.11 0.17
N GLN A 127 -24.01 8.71 1.45
CA GLN A 127 -24.69 7.51 1.94
C GLN A 127 -26.20 7.59 1.77
N VAL A 128 -26.80 8.79 1.95
CA VAL A 128 -28.23 9.00 1.71
C VAL A 128 -28.57 8.81 0.23
N PHE A 129 -27.72 9.30 -0.68
CA PHE A 129 -27.92 9.09 -2.12
C PHE A 129 -27.84 7.60 -2.51
N PHE A 130 -26.89 6.85 -1.99
CA PHE A 130 -26.69 5.44 -2.37
C PHE A 130 -27.86 4.53 -1.95
N GLN A 131 -28.68 4.93 -0.98
CA GLN A 131 -29.91 4.21 -0.63
C GLN A 131 -30.95 4.19 -1.76
N VAL A 132 -30.92 5.20 -2.65
CA VAL A 132 -31.90 5.38 -3.73
C VAL A 132 -31.27 5.39 -5.12
N LEU A 133 -29.93 5.47 -5.22
CA LEU A 133 -29.19 5.51 -6.47
C LEU A 133 -28.02 4.50 -6.41
N PRO A 134 -28.17 3.31 -7.05
CA PRO A 134 -27.11 2.30 -7.03
C PRO A 134 -25.95 2.69 -7.96
N VAL A 135 -24.86 3.19 -7.37
CA VAL A 135 -23.60 3.51 -8.08
C VAL A 135 -22.44 2.78 -7.38
N PRO A 136 -22.32 1.45 -7.55
CA PRO A 136 -21.48 0.61 -6.68
C PRO A 136 -20.00 1.00 -6.67
N ASP A 137 -19.43 1.40 -7.82
CA ASP A 137 -18.03 1.85 -7.89
C ASP A 137 -17.80 3.15 -7.08
N LEU A 138 -18.77 4.07 -7.11
CA LEU A 138 -18.68 5.34 -6.40
C LEU A 138 -18.97 5.16 -4.91
N GLU A 139 -19.90 4.27 -4.56
CA GLU A 139 -20.16 3.87 -3.18
C GLU A 139 -18.90 3.27 -2.54
N LEU A 140 -18.26 2.31 -3.23
CA LEU A 140 -17.00 1.74 -2.78
C LEU A 140 -15.91 2.81 -2.65
N SER A 141 -15.80 3.73 -3.61
CA SER A 141 -14.85 4.85 -3.53
C SER A 141 -15.07 5.73 -2.31
N SER A 142 -16.33 6.03 -1.98
CA SER A 142 -16.71 6.84 -0.81
C SER A 142 -16.41 6.09 0.49
N GLN A 143 -16.69 4.79 0.56
CA GLN A 143 -16.34 3.94 1.70
C GLN A 143 -14.82 3.87 1.92
N MET A 144 -14.03 3.71 0.86
CA MET A 144 -12.57 3.74 0.97
C MET A 144 -12.07 5.11 1.45
N LEU A 145 -12.65 6.21 0.96
CA LEU A 145 -12.32 7.55 1.42
C LEU A 145 -12.65 7.73 2.92
N ASN A 146 -13.76 7.19 3.40
CA ASN A 146 -14.08 7.16 4.83
C ASN A 146 -12.99 6.43 5.64
N GLY A 147 -12.55 5.25 5.19
CA GLY A 147 -11.43 4.53 5.81
C GLY A 147 -10.15 5.37 5.85
N HIS A 148 -9.83 6.10 4.78
CA HIS A 148 -8.69 7.00 4.75
C HIS A 148 -8.83 8.17 5.75
N ILE A 149 -10.02 8.75 5.90
CA ILE A 149 -10.29 9.82 6.86
C ILE A 149 -10.09 9.29 8.29
N LEU A 150 -10.71 8.15 8.63
CA LEU A 150 -10.57 7.51 9.94
C LEU A 150 -9.11 7.23 10.30
N ARG A 151 -8.34 6.71 9.33
CA ARG A 151 -6.90 6.49 9.48
C ARG A 151 -6.15 7.79 9.77
N LYS A 152 -6.43 8.86 9.02
CA LYS A 152 -5.81 10.18 9.24
C LYS A 152 -6.17 10.80 10.59
N MET A 153 -7.33 10.43 11.17
CA MET A 153 -7.72 10.79 12.53
C MET A 153 -7.09 9.89 13.61
N GLY A 154 -6.24 8.92 13.25
CA GLY A 154 -5.62 7.96 14.18
C GLY A 154 -6.54 6.82 14.63
N LYS A 155 -7.75 6.71 14.05
CA LYS A 155 -8.73 5.65 14.37
C LYS A 155 -8.46 4.40 13.53
N TYR A 156 -7.30 3.78 13.73
CA TYR A 156 -6.81 2.72 12.85
C TYR A 156 -7.69 1.48 12.80
N ASP A 157 -8.21 1.01 13.94
CA ASP A 157 -9.07 -0.18 13.99
C ASP A 157 -10.37 0.03 13.19
N GLN A 158 -10.98 1.21 13.33
CA GLN A 158 -12.19 1.58 12.57
C GLN A 158 -11.88 1.70 11.07
N ALA A 159 -10.73 2.27 10.71
CA ALA A 159 -10.29 2.35 9.33
C ALA A 159 -10.12 0.96 8.71
N LEU A 160 -9.45 0.04 9.42
CA LEU A 160 -9.27 -1.35 8.98
C LEU A 160 -10.61 -2.06 8.85
N GLU A 161 -11.55 -1.88 9.78
CA GLU A 161 -12.89 -2.46 9.66
C GLU A 161 -13.59 -2.03 8.36
N VAL A 162 -13.52 -0.73 8.02
CA VAL A 162 -14.05 -0.20 6.77
C VAL A 162 -13.33 -0.81 5.56
N PHE A 163 -11.99 -0.88 5.60
CA PHE A 163 -11.21 -1.46 4.51
C PHE A 163 -11.49 -2.95 4.30
N TRP A 164 -11.70 -3.71 5.37
CA TRP A 164 -12.07 -5.14 5.28
C TRP A 164 -13.44 -5.35 4.65
N ARG A 165 -14.41 -4.49 4.96
CA ARG A 165 -15.71 -4.52 4.27
C ARG A 165 -15.57 -4.22 2.78
N CYS A 166 -14.77 -3.21 2.42
CA CYS A 166 -14.44 -2.90 1.02
C CYS A 166 -13.74 -4.08 0.32
N TYR A 167 -12.84 -4.78 1.02
CA TYR A 167 -12.11 -5.94 0.51
C TYR A 167 -13.06 -7.08 0.15
N ASP A 168 -14.05 -7.34 1.01
CA ASP A 168 -15.02 -8.40 0.77
C ASP A 168 -15.95 -8.06 -0.41
N GLN A 169 -16.40 -6.82 -0.52
CA GLN A 169 -17.18 -6.35 -1.67
C GLN A 169 -16.39 -6.51 -2.99
N LEU A 170 -15.11 -6.18 -2.99
CA LEU A 170 -14.23 -6.32 -4.16
C LEU A 170 -13.97 -7.78 -4.58
N LYS A 171 -14.24 -8.79 -3.75
CA LYS A 171 -14.21 -10.19 -4.23
C LYS A 171 -15.31 -10.46 -5.25
N SER A 172 -16.44 -9.78 -5.12
CA SER A 172 -17.57 -9.90 -6.03
C SER A 172 -17.45 -8.99 -7.27
N GLN A 173 -16.69 -7.89 -7.15
CA GLN A 173 -16.51 -6.90 -8.21
C GLN A 173 -15.12 -7.00 -8.85
N LYS A 174 -15.04 -7.21 -10.17
CA LYS A 174 -13.75 -7.29 -10.88
C LYS A 174 -13.10 -5.91 -11.12
N ASN A 175 -12.89 -5.11 -10.07
CA ASN A 175 -12.24 -3.80 -10.14
C ASN A 175 -10.82 -3.87 -9.57
N LEU A 176 -9.86 -4.24 -10.43
CA LEU A 176 -8.46 -4.45 -10.04
C LEU A 176 -7.80 -3.17 -9.51
N TYR A 177 -8.15 -2.01 -10.07
CA TYR A 177 -7.59 -0.73 -9.65
C TYR A 177 -7.96 -0.40 -8.20
N MET A 178 -9.24 -0.52 -7.85
CA MET A 178 -9.71 -0.31 -6.48
C MET A 178 -9.10 -1.31 -5.50
N TYR A 179 -8.90 -2.56 -5.93
CA TYR A 179 -8.24 -3.59 -5.14
C TYR A 179 -6.79 -3.21 -4.79
N ILE A 180 -6.02 -2.72 -5.76
CA ILE A 180 -4.65 -2.25 -5.55
C ILE A 180 -4.61 -1.08 -4.55
N LEU A 181 -5.47 -0.09 -4.72
CA LEU A 181 -5.56 1.07 -3.83
C LEU A 181 -5.93 0.66 -2.40
N LEU A 182 -6.85 -0.30 -2.26
CA LEU A 182 -7.28 -0.80 -0.96
C LEU A 182 -6.14 -1.51 -0.23
N LEU A 183 -5.38 -2.36 -0.93
CA LEU A 183 -4.21 -3.01 -0.35
C LEU A 183 -3.15 -1.99 0.11
N ASP A 184 -2.88 -0.94 -0.67
CA ASP A 184 -2.00 0.15 -0.25
C ASP A 184 -2.54 0.90 0.97
N ALA A 185 -3.86 1.14 1.02
CA ALA A 185 -4.52 1.77 2.16
C ALA A 185 -4.36 0.95 3.44
N MET A 186 -4.63 -0.36 3.38
CA MET A 186 -4.44 -1.28 4.49
C MET A 186 -2.97 -1.34 4.91
N GLY A 187 -2.05 -1.50 3.96
CA GLY A 187 -0.61 -1.54 4.25
C GLY A 187 -0.11 -0.27 4.91
N THR A 188 -0.55 0.90 4.44
CA THR A 188 -0.20 2.18 5.07
C THR A 188 -0.80 2.30 6.47
N THR A 189 -2.00 1.76 6.71
CA THR A 189 -2.64 1.75 8.03
C THR A 189 -1.85 0.89 9.02
N PHE A 190 -1.45 -0.32 8.63
CA PHE A 190 -0.63 -1.19 9.47
C PHE A 190 0.72 -0.56 9.80
N HIS A 191 1.34 0.13 8.83
CA HIS A 191 2.58 0.86 9.08
C HIS A 191 2.40 1.97 10.14
N GLU A 192 1.32 2.76 10.03
CA GLU A 192 1.00 3.82 11.00
C GLU A 192 0.63 3.26 12.39
N MET A 193 0.20 2.00 12.47
CA MET A 193 0.01 1.25 13.74
C MET A 193 1.31 0.67 14.31
N GLY A 194 2.41 0.67 13.54
CA GLY A 194 3.70 0.05 13.91
C GLY A 194 3.85 -1.42 13.51
N ASP A 195 2.86 -2.02 12.85
CA ASP A 195 2.95 -3.39 12.31
C ASP A 195 3.55 -3.38 10.89
N ASN A 196 4.88 -3.26 10.85
CA ASN A 196 5.63 -3.19 9.59
C ASN A 196 5.59 -4.49 8.77
N ASP A 197 5.35 -5.63 9.40
CA ASP A 197 5.27 -6.93 8.71
C ASP A 197 3.99 -7.01 7.89
N MET A 198 2.84 -6.71 8.50
CA MET A 198 1.56 -6.65 7.78
C MET A 198 1.57 -5.53 6.74
N ALA A 199 2.15 -4.37 7.07
CA ALA A 199 2.33 -3.28 6.11
C ALA A 199 3.07 -3.76 4.85
N ARG A 200 4.22 -4.40 5.04
CA ARG A 200 5.04 -4.94 3.95
C ARG A 200 4.29 -6.01 3.17
N MET A 201 3.52 -6.88 3.83
CA MET A 201 2.70 -7.90 3.16
C MET A 201 1.70 -7.25 2.19
N TYR A 202 0.86 -6.32 2.67
CA TYR A 202 -0.17 -5.70 1.84
C TYR A 202 0.41 -4.81 0.74
N MET A 203 1.44 -4.03 1.04
CA MET A 203 2.12 -3.20 0.04
C MET A 203 2.78 -4.07 -1.06
N ASN A 204 3.33 -5.23 -0.71
CA ASN A 204 3.86 -6.16 -1.72
C ASN A 204 2.78 -6.83 -2.56
N LEU A 205 1.62 -7.14 -1.97
CA LEU A 205 0.47 -7.61 -2.74
C LEU A 205 0.03 -6.53 -3.74
N ALA A 206 -0.10 -5.28 -3.30
CA ALA A 206 -0.42 -4.15 -4.18
C ALA A 206 0.62 -4.02 -5.32
N ARG A 207 1.91 -4.11 -4.99
CA ARG A 207 3.02 -4.00 -5.95
C ARG A 207 2.99 -5.10 -7.02
N ARG A 208 2.69 -6.34 -6.64
CA ARG A 208 2.60 -7.47 -7.59
C ARG A 208 1.41 -7.37 -8.53
N THR A 209 0.37 -6.66 -8.11
CA THR A 209 -0.87 -6.51 -8.88
C THR A 209 -0.86 -5.24 -9.75
N ALA A 210 -0.09 -4.22 -9.37
CA ALA A 210 0.02 -2.97 -10.10
C ALA A 210 0.80 -3.12 -11.42
N ASP A 211 0.33 -2.42 -12.45
CA ASP A 211 1.03 -2.26 -13.73
C ASP A 211 1.89 -0.97 -13.68
N PRO A 212 3.24 -1.09 -13.65
CA PRO A 212 4.13 0.06 -13.49
C PRO A 212 4.06 1.07 -14.64
N GLU A 213 3.71 0.62 -15.85
CA GLU A 213 3.67 1.49 -17.03
C GLU A 213 2.41 2.38 -17.01
N ASN A 214 1.27 1.80 -16.63
CA ASN A 214 -0.01 2.50 -16.63
C ASN A 214 -0.32 3.22 -15.31
N LEU A 215 0.26 2.77 -14.19
CA LEU A 215 0.04 3.32 -12.84
C LEU A 215 1.34 3.90 -12.27
N ARG A 216 2.04 4.72 -13.07
CA ARG A 216 3.37 5.24 -12.73
C ARG A 216 3.38 6.03 -11.42
N TYR A 217 2.43 6.97 -11.26
CA TYR A 217 2.31 7.78 -10.04
C TYR A 217 2.13 6.89 -8.79
N PHE A 218 1.18 5.96 -8.85
CA PHE A 218 0.90 5.03 -7.77
C PHE A 218 2.11 4.14 -7.45
N THR A 219 2.71 3.52 -8.47
CA THR A 219 3.81 2.56 -8.30
C THR A 219 5.03 3.24 -7.69
N ARG A 220 5.39 4.45 -8.16
CA ARG A 220 6.49 5.24 -7.56
C ARG A 220 6.25 5.54 -6.08
N ASN A 221 5.02 5.95 -5.73
CA ASN A 221 4.68 6.26 -4.35
C ASN A 221 4.68 5.00 -3.47
N LEU A 222 4.20 3.88 -3.99
CA LEU A 222 4.19 2.59 -3.31
C LEU A 222 5.62 2.08 -3.08
N GLU A 223 6.50 2.16 -4.07
CA GLU A 223 7.91 1.79 -3.95
C GLU A 223 8.63 2.64 -2.90
N ALA A 224 8.41 3.96 -2.89
CA ALA A 224 8.98 4.84 -1.87
C ALA A 224 8.50 4.48 -0.44
N LYS A 225 7.24 4.03 -0.27
CA LYS A 225 6.76 3.54 1.03
C LYS A 225 7.43 2.23 1.41
N ILE A 226 7.55 1.29 0.47
CA ILE A 226 8.20 0.00 0.71
C ILE A 226 9.69 0.18 1.04
N GLU A 227 10.38 1.11 0.39
CA GLU A 227 11.77 1.46 0.68
C GLU A 227 11.94 1.99 2.10
N LYS A 228 11.04 2.89 2.55
CA LYS A 228 11.03 3.40 3.94
C LYS A 228 10.80 2.30 4.98
N LEU A 229 10.14 1.20 4.60
CA LEU A 229 9.95 0.01 5.44
C LEU A 229 11.20 -0.90 5.48
N GLY A 230 12.36 -0.45 5.00
CA GLY A 230 13.59 -1.24 4.91
C GLY A 230 13.78 -1.95 3.57
N GLY A 231 12.98 -1.59 2.56
CA GLY A 231 13.02 -2.20 1.23
C GLY A 231 12.56 -3.66 1.20
N VAL A 232 12.36 -4.17 -0.01
CA VAL A 232 12.33 -5.61 -0.24
C VAL A 232 13.78 -6.01 -0.46
N HIS A 233 14.45 -6.43 0.60
CA HIS A 233 15.55 -7.34 0.35
C HIS A 233 14.96 -8.52 -0.42
N ASP A 234 15.58 -8.89 -1.55
CA ASP A 234 15.24 -10.14 -2.20
C ASP A 234 15.61 -11.26 -1.23
N GLU A 235 14.65 -11.64 -0.37
CA GLU A 235 14.80 -12.64 0.69
C GLU A 235 15.28 -13.98 0.10
N SER A 236 15.03 -14.22 -1.21
CA SER A 236 15.53 -15.40 -1.91
C SER A 236 17.06 -15.48 -2.02
N LYS A 237 17.76 -14.34 -1.87
CA LYS A 237 19.22 -14.24 -1.84
C LYS A 237 19.81 -14.62 -0.49
N TYR A 238 19.00 -14.66 0.57
CA TYR A 238 19.44 -14.98 1.92
C TYR A 238 19.06 -16.41 2.28
N ASP A 239 19.84 -17.02 3.18
CA ASP A 239 19.56 -18.35 3.72
C ASP A 239 18.65 -18.26 4.95
N LEU A 240 18.86 -17.22 5.77
CA LEU A 240 18.06 -16.87 6.94
C LEU A 240 17.72 -15.37 6.92
N VAL A 241 16.45 -15.05 7.10
CA VAL A 241 15.95 -13.68 7.28
C VAL A 241 15.35 -13.58 8.66
N PHE A 242 15.84 -12.65 9.48
CA PHE A 242 15.39 -12.43 10.84
C PHE A 242 14.53 -11.17 10.93
N HIS A 243 13.31 -11.35 11.45
CA HIS A 243 12.36 -10.28 11.70
C HIS A 243 12.36 -9.92 13.19
N ALA A 244 13.02 -8.82 13.54
CA ALA A 244 13.16 -8.35 14.91
C ALA A 244 11.83 -7.87 15.51
N SER A 245 10.94 -7.31 14.68
CA SER A 245 9.60 -6.81 15.03
C SER A 245 8.69 -7.93 15.57
N THR A 246 8.63 -9.06 14.86
CA THR A 246 7.71 -10.18 15.15
C THR A 246 8.37 -11.37 15.82
N ASN A 247 9.66 -11.26 16.13
CA ASN A 247 10.46 -12.36 16.65
C ASN A 247 10.30 -13.65 15.82
N SER A 248 10.39 -13.52 14.49
CA SER A 248 10.30 -14.66 13.57
C SER A 248 11.50 -14.74 12.64
N VAL A 249 11.71 -15.93 12.06
CA VAL A 249 12.77 -16.17 11.06
C VAL A 249 12.19 -16.84 9.85
N VAL A 250 12.58 -16.42 8.66
CA VAL A 250 12.28 -17.12 7.41
C VAL A 250 13.54 -17.87 6.97
N GLU A 251 13.42 -19.18 6.82
CA GLU A 251 14.47 -20.01 6.23
C GLU A 251 14.12 -20.36 4.78
N LYS A 252 15.13 -20.33 3.90
CA LYS A 252 14.95 -20.42 2.45
C LYS A 252 14.11 -21.62 1.95
N LYS A 253 14.19 -22.79 2.59
CA LYS A 253 13.46 -24.00 2.19
C LYS A 253 12.25 -24.28 3.07
N ARG A 254 12.28 -23.91 4.35
CA ARG A 254 11.25 -24.21 5.35
C ARG A 254 10.20 -23.11 5.47
N GLY A 255 10.47 -21.90 4.98
CA GLY A 255 9.59 -20.76 5.11
C GLY A 255 9.64 -20.14 6.51
N ARG A 256 8.55 -19.48 6.92
CA ARG A 256 8.45 -18.73 8.18
C ARG A 256 8.43 -19.68 9.39
N ILE A 257 9.27 -19.37 10.37
CA ILE A 257 9.43 -20.06 11.65
C ILE A 257 9.15 -19.03 12.76
N ASP A 258 8.11 -19.29 13.53
CA ASP A 258 7.70 -18.45 14.66
C ASP A 258 8.19 -19.08 15.98
N PHE A 259 8.93 -18.29 16.78
CA PHE A 259 9.46 -18.71 18.08
C PHE A 259 8.43 -18.60 19.21
N LYS A 260 7.31 -17.90 19.00
CA LYS A 260 6.27 -17.67 20.01
C LYS A 260 6.91 -17.23 21.35
N ASN A 261 6.62 -17.94 22.44
CA ASN A 261 7.15 -17.65 23.78
C ASN A 261 8.53 -18.29 24.06
N GLN A 262 9.26 -18.75 23.04
CA GLN A 262 10.56 -19.43 23.21
C GLN A 262 11.74 -18.44 23.18
N PHE A 263 11.71 -17.44 24.07
CA PHE A 263 12.66 -16.32 24.11
C PHE A 263 14.14 -16.75 24.15
N ILE A 264 14.47 -17.80 24.91
CA ILE A 264 15.85 -18.31 25.02
C ILE A 264 16.39 -18.80 23.66
N LEU A 265 15.56 -19.49 22.87
CA LEU A 265 15.98 -19.94 21.53
C LEU A 265 16.17 -18.75 20.60
N MET A 266 15.33 -17.74 20.76
CA MET A 266 15.39 -16.54 19.95
C MET A 266 16.62 -15.68 20.26
N ASP A 267 16.91 -15.45 21.54
CA ASP A 267 18.10 -14.73 21.98
C ASP A 267 19.37 -15.46 21.54
N MET A 268 19.39 -16.79 21.68
CA MET A 268 20.48 -17.63 21.20
C MET A 268 20.69 -17.48 19.69
N LEU A 269 19.60 -17.49 18.89
CA LEU A 269 19.69 -17.30 17.45
C LEU A 269 20.16 -15.89 17.09
N ARG A 270 19.62 -14.85 17.74
CA ARG A 270 19.99 -13.46 17.52
C ARG A 270 21.49 -13.24 17.69
N LEU A 271 22.09 -13.81 18.74
CA LEU A 271 23.55 -13.76 18.95
C LEU A 271 24.32 -14.36 17.77
N PHE A 272 23.91 -15.53 17.30
CA PHE A 272 24.56 -16.18 16.16
C PHE A 272 24.45 -15.39 14.86
N LEU A 273 23.31 -14.74 14.63
CA LEU A 273 23.05 -13.96 13.41
C LEU A 273 23.86 -12.65 13.34
N GLN A 274 24.17 -12.03 14.48
CA GLN A 274 24.93 -10.78 14.53
C GLN A 274 26.37 -10.92 14.02
N HIS A 275 26.99 -12.08 14.25
CA HIS A 275 28.39 -12.32 13.89
C HIS A 275 28.60 -13.72 13.26
N PRO A 276 28.16 -13.94 12.01
CA PRO A 276 28.39 -15.20 11.31
C PRO A 276 29.88 -15.53 11.22
N GLY A 277 30.25 -16.78 11.49
CA GLY A 277 31.64 -17.26 11.53
C GLY A 277 32.36 -17.06 12.86
N SER A 278 31.85 -16.22 13.77
CA SER A 278 32.46 -16.02 15.09
C SER A 278 32.07 -17.13 16.07
N VAL A 279 33.07 -17.63 16.81
CA VAL A 279 32.84 -18.67 17.84
C VAL A 279 32.43 -18.03 19.15
N TYR A 280 31.22 -18.35 19.60
CA TYR A 280 30.77 -18.04 20.94
C TYR A 280 31.17 -19.15 21.90
N SER A 281 31.97 -18.81 22.91
CA SER A 281 32.32 -19.74 23.98
C SER A 281 31.07 -20.09 24.80
N LYS A 282 31.07 -21.27 25.43
CA LYS A 282 29.99 -21.68 26.34
C LYS A 282 29.72 -20.64 27.45
N GLU A 283 30.78 -20.09 28.01
CA GLU A 283 30.72 -19.02 29.00
C GLU A 283 30.03 -17.77 28.47
N SER A 284 30.42 -17.32 27.27
CA SER A 284 29.81 -16.17 26.60
C SER A 284 28.32 -16.38 26.32
N LEU A 285 27.95 -17.58 25.84
CA LEU A 285 26.54 -17.94 25.62
C LEU A 285 25.73 -17.89 26.92
N VAL A 286 26.27 -18.40 28.02
CA VAL A 286 25.59 -18.40 29.32
C VAL A 286 25.39 -16.98 29.85
N LYS A 287 26.43 -16.16 29.76
CA LYS A 287 26.39 -14.77 30.20
C LYS A 287 25.43 -13.91 29.38
N GLN A 288 25.38 -14.10 28.06
CA GLN A 288 24.55 -13.26 27.18
C GLN A 288 23.10 -13.73 27.10
N VAL A 289 22.84 -15.04 27.01
CA VAL A 289 21.48 -15.58 26.85
C VAL A 289 20.77 -15.76 28.19
N TRP A 290 21.46 -16.29 29.21
CA TRP A 290 20.86 -16.59 30.51
C TRP A 290 21.20 -15.57 31.60
N ARG A 291 22.13 -14.65 31.35
CA ARG A 291 22.58 -13.64 32.33
C ARG A 291 23.06 -14.28 33.64
N GLN A 292 23.79 -15.39 33.52
CA GLN A 292 24.31 -16.20 34.62
C GLN A 292 25.83 -16.36 34.50
N GLU A 293 26.49 -16.65 35.62
CA GLU A 293 27.88 -17.08 35.62
C GLU A 293 27.99 -18.55 35.16
N TYR A 294 29.06 -18.87 34.45
CA TYR A 294 29.20 -20.18 33.81
C TYR A 294 29.63 -21.26 34.79
N ASP A 295 28.69 -22.17 35.08
CA ASP A 295 28.94 -23.44 35.76
C ASP A 295 28.82 -24.62 34.77
N PRO A 296 29.90 -25.35 34.46
CA PRO A 296 29.87 -26.51 33.57
C PRO A 296 28.88 -27.60 33.98
N GLN A 297 28.66 -27.84 35.28
CA GLN A 297 27.80 -28.93 35.76
C GLN A 297 26.33 -28.69 35.40
N VAL A 298 25.91 -27.43 35.40
CA VAL A 298 24.52 -27.04 35.11
C VAL A 298 24.36 -26.66 33.64
N HIS A 299 25.30 -25.90 33.10
CA HIS A 299 25.10 -25.21 31.83
C HIS A 299 25.48 -26.03 30.61
N ASP A 300 26.37 -27.01 30.70
CA ASP A 300 26.75 -27.80 29.52
C ASP A 300 25.55 -28.50 28.89
N ASN A 301 24.73 -29.15 29.71
CA ASN A 301 23.51 -29.79 29.25
C ASN A 301 22.48 -28.76 28.75
N LYS A 302 22.34 -27.63 29.46
CA LYS A 302 21.41 -26.55 29.11
C LYS A 302 21.72 -25.97 27.73
N ILE A 303 22.99 -25.68 27.46
CA ILE A 303 23.48 -25.21 26.14
C ILE A 303 23.20 -26.28 25.09
N TYR A 304 23.60 -27.53 25.34
CA TYR A 304 23.42 -28.62 24.39
C TYR A 304 21.96 -28.81 23.98
N VAL A 305 21.03 -28.88 24.95
CA VAL A 305 19.59 -29.03 24.70
C VAL A 305 19.03 -27.82 23.95
N THR A 306 19.47 -26.61 24.29
CA THR A 306 19.03 -25.38 23.63
C THR A 306 19.49 -25.33 22.17
N ILE A 307 20.75 -25.63 21.90
CA ILE A 307 21.29 -25.72 20.53
C ILE A 307 20.58 -26.81 19.73
N LYS A 308 20.31 -27.97 20.35
CA LYS A 308 19.57 -29.06 19.70
C LYS A 308 18.16 -28.63 19.30
N ARG A 309 17.44 -27.94 20.19
CA ARG A 309 16.10 -27.39 19.90
C ARG A 309 16.14 -26.34 18.80
N LEU A 310 17.10 -25.41 18.87
CA LEU A 310 17.27 -24.36 17.87
C LEU A 310 17.53 -24.96 16.48
N ARG A 311 18.46 -25.91 16.38
CA ARG A 311 18.73 -26.63 15.12
C ARG A 311 17.49 -27.32 14.55
N LYS A 312 16.69 -27.98 15.39
CA LYS A 312 15.44 -28.62 14.94
C LYS A 312 14.45 -27.63 14.30
N MET A 313 14.47 -26.37 14.75
CA MET A 313 13.63 -25.32 14.20
C MET A 313 14.17 -24.75 12.89
N ILE A 314 15.46 -24.40 12.84
CA ILE A 314 16.02 -23.60 11.74
C ILE A 314 16.78 -24.41 10.68
N GLU A 315 17.28 -25.60 10.99
CA GLU A 315 18.05 -26.37 10.01
C GLU A 315 17.10 -27.00 8.98
N PRO A 316 17.45 -27.00 7.68
CA PRO A 316 16.66 -27.66 6.64
C PRO A 316 16.66 -29.19 6.81
N ASP A 317 17.77 -29.74 7.31
CA ASP A 317 17.94 -31.14 7.69
C ASP A 317 18.59 -31.16 9.08
N PHE A 318 17.94 -31.81 10.04
CA PHE A 318 18.41 -31.85 11.43
C PHE A 318 19.66 -32.71 11.61
N ASP A 319 19.78 -33.81 10.85
CA ASP A 319 20.90 -34.74 10.95
C ASP A 319 22.13 -34.24 10.19
N LYS A 320 21.93 -33.31 9.24
CA LYS A 320 22.98 -32.64 8.45
C LYS A 320 22.90 -31.12 8.63
N PRO A 321 23.35 -30.58 9.78
CA PRO A 321 23.24 -29.15 10.06
C PRO A 321 24.04 -28.33 9.05
N LYS A 322 23.40 -27.28 8.53
CA LYS A 322 23.95 -26.29 7.58
C LYS A 322 24.33 -24.98 8.27
N TYR A 323 23.64 -24.59 9.34
CA TYR A 323 23.77 -23.26 9.93
C TYR A 323 24.64 -23.25 11.19
N ILE A 324 24.28 -24.01 12.22
CA ILE A 324 24.98 -23.93 13.52
C ILE A 324 25.96 -25.10 13.65
N PHE A 325 27.22 -24.83 13.98
CA PHE A 325 28.28 -25.81 14.14
C PHE A 325 28.91 -25.80 15.53
N ARG A 326 29.52 -26.92 15.92
CA ARG A 326 30.25 -27.08 17.18
C ARG A 326 31.72 -26.71 16.96
N ALA A 327 32.28 -25.92 17.87
CA ALA A 327 33.71 -25.63 17.97
C ALA A 327 34.31 -26.25 19.25
N LYS A 328 35.63 -26.18 19.41
CA LYS A 328 36.36 -26.77 20.56
C LYS A 328 35.75 -26.38 21.92
N ASN A 329 35.42 -25.10 22.10
CA ASN A 329 34.91 -24.55 23.36
C ASN A 329 33.54 -23.85 23.23
N GLY A 330 32.74 -24.17 22.21
CA GLY A 330 31.52 -23.42 21.94
C GLY A 330 30.82 -23.76 20.64
N TYR A 331 30.10 -22.78 20.10
CA TYR A 331 29.28 -22.91 18.89
C TYR A 331 29.42 -21.67 18.02
N TYR A 332 29.14 -21.82 16.73
CA TYR A 332 29.17 -20.71 15.76
C TYR A 332 28.15 -20.92 14.65
N LEU A 333 27.74 -19.83 14.01
CA LEU A 333 26.99 -19.87 12.76
C LEU A 333 27.98 -19.95 11.59
N SER A 334 27.68 -20.74 10.56
CA SER A 334 28.53 -20.80 9.37
C SER A 334 28.74 -19.44 8.73
N LYS A 335 29.99 -19.13 8.40
CA LYS A 335 30.40 -17.90 7.70
C LYS A 335 29.77 -17.77 6.30
N ASP A 336 29.40 -18.90 5.69
CA ASP A 336 28.82 -18.95 4.35
C ASP A 336 27.29 -18.74 4.38
N THR A 337 26.70 -18.60 5.58
CA THR A 337 25.27 -18.30 5.76
C THR A 337 25.02 -16.85 5.39
N ARG A 338 24.24 -16.61 4.34
CA ARG A 338 23.78 -15.25 4.04
C ARG A 338 22.62 -14.91 4.94
N VAL A 339 22.82 -13.94 5.82
CA VAL A 339 21.85 -13.51 6.81
C VAL A 339 21.36 -12.11 6.47
N LEU A 340 20.05 -11.90 6.63
CA LEU A 340 19.44 -10.59 6.69
C LEU A 340 18.83 -10.38 8.08
N ILE A 341 19.10 -9.24 8.69
CA ILE A 341 18.48 -8.77 9.94
C ILE A 341 17.81 -7.44 9.59
N ASP A 342 16.51 -7.34 9.83
CA ASP A 342 15.75 -6.11 9.58
C ASP A 342 15.79 -5.07 10.72
#